data_AF-A0A8D0GXI3-F1
#
_entry.id   AF-A0A8D0GXI3-F1
#
_cell.length_a   1.000
_cell.length_b   1.000
_cell.length_c   1.000
_cell.angle_alpha   90.00
_cell.angle_beta   90.00
_cell.angle_gamma   90.00
#
_symmetry.space_group_name_H-M   'P 1'
#
loop_
_entity.id
_entity.type
_entity.pdbx_description
1 polymer ?
#
loop_
_entity_poly.entity_id
_entity_poly.type
_entity_poly.pdbx_seq_one_letter_code
_entity_poly.pdbx_strand_id
1 'polypeptide(L)'
;MGDNSNAKKVYKEVLSLAPNDGFAKVHYGFILKAENKIAESIPFLKEGLETGDPGTDDGRFYFHLGDAMQRIGDKEAYKWYELGHQRGHFASVWQRSLYNVNGLKAQPWWTAKETGNTELVK
;
A
#
# COMPACT_ATOMS: atom_id res chain seq x y z
N MET A 1 7.16 11.63 -14.24
CA MET A 1 7.52 12.90 -13.57
C MET A 1 6.99 12.80 -12.14
N GLY A 2 7.86 12.87 -11.12
CA GLY A 2 7.52 12.68 -9.70
C GLY A 2 7.05 13.95 -8.99
N ASP A 3 6.18 14.74 -9.63
CA ASP A 3 5.72 16.04 -9.14
C ASP A 3 4.54 15.90 -8.15
N ASN A 4 4.85 15.48 -6.93
CA ASN A 4 3.84 15.27 -5.89
C ASN A 4 3.19 16.57 -5.42
N SER A 5 3.89 17.71 -5.52
CA SER A 5 3.37 19.00 -5.07
C SER A 5 2.21 19.49 -5.93
N ASN A 6 2.31 19.39 -7.26
CA ASN A 6 1.20 19.74 -8.14
C ASN A 6 0.09 18.69 -8.09
N ALA A 7 0.42 17.40 -8.07
CA ALA A 7 -0.58 16.33 -7.92
C ALA A 7 -1.45 16.53 -6.66
N LYS A 8 -0.83 16.95 -5.55
CA LYS A 8 -1.54 17.25 -4.31
C LYS A 8 -2.56 18.38 -4.46
N LYS A 9 -2.21 19.45 -5.18
CA LYS A 9 -3.11 20.59 -5.42
C LYS A 9 -4.32 20.15 -6.22
N VAL A 10 -4.10 19.35 -7.27
CA VAL A 10 -5.18 18.80 -8.11
C VAL A 10 -6.14 17.97 -7.29
N TYR A 11 -5.67 16.97 -6.54
CA TYR A 11 -6.58 16.14 -5.73
C TYR A 11 -7.25 16.92 -4.60
N LYS A 12 -6.59 17.93 -4.04
CA LYS A 12 -7.21 18.83 -3.06
C LYS A 12 -8.36 19.63 -3.68
N GLU A 13 -8.19 20.11 -4.91
CA GLU A 13 -9.25 20.82 -5.65
C GLU A 13 -10.42 19.88 -5.98
N VAL A 14 -10.14 18.67 -6.47
CA VAL A 14 -11.18 17.65 -6.70
C VAL A 14 -11.97 17.38 -5.42
N LEU A 15 -11.30 17.14 -4.29
CA LEU A 15 -11.96 16.87 -3.02
C LEU A 15 -12.72 18.08 -2.45
N SER A 16 -12.41 19.31 -2.90
CA SER A 16 -13.19 20.49 -2.53
C SER A 16 -14.53 20.57 -3.26
N LEU A 17 -14.63 19.98 -4.45
CA LEU A 17 -15.83 19.95 -5.30
C LEU A 17 -16.61 18.65 -5.13
N ALA A 18 -15.92 17.53 -4.95
CA ALA A 18 -16.45 16.18 -4.78
C ALA A 18 -15.78 15.51 -3.57
N PRO A 19 -16.21 15.82 -2.33
CA PRO A 19 -15.56 15.32 -1.10
C PRO A 19 -15.59 13.79 -0.95
N ASN A 20 -16.44 13.10 -1.70
CA ASN A 20 -16.62 11.65 -1.66
C ASN A 20 -15.92 10.91 -2.80
N ASP A 21 -15.19 11.59 -3.68
CA ASP A 21 -14.47 10.96 -4.79
C ASP A 21 -13.37 10.02 -4.25
N GLY A 22 -13.58 8.71 -4.38
CA GLY A 22 -12.70 7.69 -3.82
C GLY A 22 -11.32 7.67 -4.46
N PHE A 23 -11.25 7.89 -5.77
CA PHE A 23 -10.00 7.93 -6.52
C PHE A 23 -9.11 9.08 -6.05
N ALA A 24 -9.68 10.27 -5.87
CA ALA A 24 -8.98 11.43 -5.33
C ALA A 24 -8.55 11.21 -3.88
N LYS A 25 -9.40 10.58 -3.05
CA LYS A 25 -9.04 10.25 -1.66
C LYS A 25 -7.82 9.34 -1.58
N VAL A 26 -7.79 8.21 -2.29
CA VAL A 26 -6.65 7.28 -2.21
C VAL A 26 -5.34 7.92 -2.70
N HIS A 27 -5.39 8.72 -3.77
CA HIS A 27 -4.19 9.41 -4.28
C HIS A 27 -3.74 10.55 -3.37
N TYR A 28 -4.68 11.32 -2.83
CA TYR A 28 -4.36 12.38 -1.86
C TYR A 28 -3.74 11.78 -0.59
N GLY A 29 -4.32 10.69 -0.06
CA GLY A 29 -3.77 9.95 1.08
C GLY A 29 -2.37 9.38 0.79
N PHE A 30 -2.16 8.80 -0.40
CA PHE A 30 -0.83 8.34 -0.84
C PHE A 30 0.21 9.47 -0.81
N ILE A 31 -0.14 10.65 -1.33
CA ILE A 31 0.75 11.82 -1.33
C ILE A 31 1.03 12.30 0.09
N LEU A 32 0.02 12.39 0.96
CA LEU A 32 0.21 12.75 2.37
C LEU A 32 1.22 11.80 3.05
N LYS A 33 1.06 10.50 2.83
CA LYS A 33 1.99 9.51 3.39
C LYS A 33 3.41 9.69 2.84
N ALA A 34 3.56 9.98 1.55
CA ALA A 34 4.86 10.24 0.93
C ALA A 34 5.54 11.50 1.50
N GLU A 35 4.77 12.48 1.98
CA GLU A 35 5.25 13.64 2.74
C GLU A 35 5.48 13.35 4.24
N ASN A 36 5.45 12.07 4.66
CA ASN A 36 5.55 11.63 6.05
C ASN A 36 4.41 12.15 6.97
N LYS A 37 3.28 12.56 6.40
CA LYS A 37 2.05 12.91 7.12
C LYS A 37 1.23 11.65 7.39
N ILE A 38 1.80 10.79 8.23
CA ILE A 38 1.35 9.40 8.40
C ILE A 38 -0.07 9.36 8.93
N ALA A 39 -0.35 10.02 10.06
CA ALA A 39 -1.66 10.00 10.68
C ALA A 39 -2.73 10.64 9.77
N GLU A 40 -2.39 11.73 9.09
CA GLU A 40 -3.32 12.41 8.18
C GLU A 40 -3.65 11.57 6.94
N SER A 41 -2.75 10.69 6.49
CA SER A 41 -2.96 9.86 5.30
C SER A 41 -4.00 8.76 5.49
N ILE A 42 -4.12 8.23 6.70
CA ILE A 42 -4.93 7.04 7.03
C ILE A 42 -6.41 7.22 6.67
N PRO A 43 -7.11 8.29 7.12
CA PRO A 43 -8.54 8.44 6.79
C PRO A 43 -8.78 8.53 5.28
N PHE A 44 -7.93 9.23 4.53
CA PHE A 44 -8.08 9.33 3.07
C PHE A 44 -7.85 8.01 2.36
N LEU A 45 -6.80 7.27 2.72
CA LEU A 45 -6.53 5.95 2.14
C LEU A 45 -7.66 4.96 2.47
N LYS A 46 -8.09 4.94 3.73
CA LYS A 46 -9.17 4.07 4.22
C LYS A 46 -10.49 4.38 3.53
N GLU A 47 -10.98 5.60 3.64
CA GLU A 47 -12.26 6.00 3.04
C GLU A 47 -12.24 5.85 1.52
N GLY A 48 -11.12 6.18 0.88
CA GLY A 48 -10.96 6.00 -0.57
C GLY A 48 -11.09 4.53 -0.98
N LEU A 49 -10.45 3.60 -0.27
CA LEU A 49 -10.60 2.16 -0.49
C LEU A 49 -12.02 1.66 -0.22
N GLU A 50 -12.68 2.19 0.80
CA GLU A 50 -14.04 1.80 1.20
C GLU A 50 -15.11 2.25 0.20
N THR A 51 -14.83 3.25 -0.65
CA THR A 51 -15.77 3.67 -1.72
C THR A 51 -16.02 2.57 -2.75
N GLY A 52 -14.99 1.77 -3.07
CA GLY A 52 -15.04 0.85 -4.20
C GLY A 52 -15.06 1.53 -5.58
N ASP A 53 -14.74 2.83 -5.66
CA ASP A 53 -14.71 3.57 -6.91
C ASP A 53 -13.66 2.98 -7.88
N PRO A 54 -13.88 3.07 -9.21
CA PRO A 54 -12.91 2.60 -10.19
C PRO A 54 -11.51 3.16 -9.95
N GLY A 55 -10.50 2.28 -9.93
CA GLY A 55 -9.10 2.64 -9.70
C GLY A 55 -8.70 2.77 -8.23
N THR A 56 -9.61 2.58 -7.27
CA THR A 56 -9.27 2.52 -5.84
C THR A 56 -8.78 1.14 -5.39
N ASP A 57 -9.26 0.07 -6.02
CA ASP A 57 -8.86 -1.31 -5.72
C ASP A 57 -7.47 -1.64 -6.28
N ASP A 58 -6.43 -1.09 -5.66
CA ASP A 58 -5.04 -1.20 -6.07
C ASP A 58 -4.13 -1.53 -4.89
N GLY A 59 -3.26 -2.53 -5.05
CA GLY A 59 -2.35 -3.02 -4.02
C GLY A 59 -1.48 -1.95 -3.36
N ARG A 60 -1.15 -0.86 -4.07
CA ARG A 60 -0.39 0.26 -3.51
C ARG A 60 -1.12 0.92 -2.34
N PHE A 61 -2.44 1.10 -2.44
CA PHE A 61 -3.21 1.76 -1.39
C PHE A 61 -3.39 0.86 -0.17
N TYR A 62 -3.65 -0.44 -0.37
CA TYR A 62 -3.63 -1.42 0.71
C TYR A 62 -2.29 -1.47 1.45
N PHE A 63 -1.19 -1.48 0.69
CA PHE A 63 0.16 -1.53 1.24
C PHE A 63 0.44 -0.29 2.09
N HIS A 64 0.14 0.89 1.55
CA HIS A 64 0.42 2.15 2.21
C HIS A 64 -0.50 2.45 3.39
N LEU A 65 -1.77 2.03 3.34
CA LEU A 65 -2.68 2.12 4.48
C LEU A 65 -2.18 1.26 5.64
N GLY A 66 -1.87 -0.02 5.38
CA GLY A 66 -1.35 -0.90 6.40
C GLY A 66 0.00 -0.41 6.98
N ASP A 67 0.93 0.06 6.14
CA ASP A 67 2.21 0.61 6.62
C ASP A 67 2.01 1.87 7.47
N ALA A 68 1.10 2.76 7.06
CA ALA A 68 0.78 3.97 7.84
C ALA A 68 0.16 3.60 9.21
N MET A 69 -0.78 2.66 9.25
CA MET A 69 -1.40 2.16 10.48
C MET A 69 -0.37 1.50 11.41
N GLN A 70 0.54 0.66 10.88
CA GLN A 70 1.60 0.05 11.68
C GLN A 70 2.53 1.09 12.32
N ARG A 71 2.88 2.16 11.59
CA ARG A 71 3.77 3.24 12.08
C ARG A 71 3.17 4.02 13.25
N ILE A 72 1.85 4.07 13.37
CA ILE A 72 1.16 4.69 14.51
C ILE A 72 0.79 3.68 15.61
N GLY A 73 1.21 2.42 15.47
CA GLY A 73 0.92 1.36 16.43
C GLY A 73 -0.48 0.77 16.32
N ASP A 74 -1.23 1.06 15.25
CA ASP A 74 -2.56 0.53 15.03
C ASP A 74 -2.48 -0.93 14.54
N LYS A 75 -2.98 -1.84 15.38
CA LYS A 75 -2.99 -3.29 15.14
C LYS A 75 -3.97 -3.70 14.04
N GLU A 76 -4.92 -2.83 13.69
CA GLU A 76 -5.91 -3.07 12.64
C GLU A 76 -5.28 -3.06 11.23
N ALA A 77 -4.02 -2.66 11.10
CA ALA A 77 -3.26 -2.72 9.85
C ALA A 77 -3.32 -4.10 9.16
N TYR A 78 -3.28 -5.18 9.94
CA TYR A 78 -3.30 -6.54 9.39
C TYR A 78 -4.64 -6.92 8.75
N LYS A 79 -5.75 -6.25 9.12
CA LYS A 79 -7.03 -6.46 8.43
C LYS A 79 -6.99 -5.94 7.00
N TRP A 80 -6.28 -4.84 6.77
CA TRP A 80 -6.08 -4.29 5.42
C TRP A 80 -5.11 -5.10 4.58
N TYR A 81 -4.08 -5.70 5.20
CA TYR A 81 -3.22 -6.66 4.51
C TYR A 81 -3.95 -7.95 4.14
N GLU A 82 -4.77 -8.48 5.04
CA GLU A 82 -5.63 -9.64 4.76
C GLU A 82 -6.61 -9.33 3.63
N LEU A 83 -7.29 -8.18 3.67
CA LEU A 83 -8.19 -7.78 2.58
C LEU A 83 -7.46 -7.62 1.25
N GLY A 84 -6.28 -7.01 1.25
CA GLY A 84 -5.44 -6.89 0.05
C GLY A 84 -5.01 -8.25 -0.50
N HIS A 85 -4.72 -9.22 0.36
CA HIS A 85 -4.45 -10.60 -0.05
C HIS A 85 -5.68 -11.27 -0.66
N GLN A 86 -6.85 -11.17 -0.01
CA GLN A 86 -8.11 -11.74 -0.50
C GLN A 86 -8.54 -11.18 -1.86
N ARG A 87 -8.17 -9.93 -2.16
CA ARG A 87 -8.37 -9.29 -3.47
C ARG A 87 -7.27 -9.58 -4.49
N GLY A 88 -6.27 -10.39 -4.13
CA GLY A 88 -5.21 -10.81 -5.05
C GLY A 88 -4.07 -9.80 -5.23
N HIS A 89 -4.01 -8.73 -4.43
CA HIS A 89 -2.94 -7.73 -4.48
C HIS A 89 -1.64 -8.23 -3.84
N PHE A 90 -1.75 -9.12 -2.85
CA PHE A 90 -0.61 -9.69 -2.13
C PHE A 90 -0.60 -11.22 -2.22
N ALA A 91 0.60 -11.79 -2.33
CA ALA A 91 0.77 -13.25 -2.31
C ALA A 91 0.34 -13.85 -0.96
N SER A 92 0.58 -13.13 0.14
CA SER A 92 0.04 -13.43 1.47
C SER A 92 0.02 -12.17 2.32
N VAL A 93 -0.58 -12.24 3.52
CA VAL A 93 -0.50 -11.19 4.53
C VAL A 93 0.94 -10.77 4.82
N TRP A 94 1.90 -11.70 4.76
CA TRP A 94 3.31 -11.45 5.07
C TRP A 94 4.14 -11.02 3.86
N GLN A 95 3.82 -11.56 2.68
CA GLN A 95 4.53 -11.30 1.42
C GLN A 95 3.71 -10.34 0.55
N ARG A 96 4.01 -9.04 0.69
CA ARG A 96 3.25 -7.93 0.12
C ARG A 96 4.00 -7.15 -0.97
N SER A 97 5.01 -7.76 -1.59
CA SER A 97 5.67 -7.19 -2.76
C SER A 97 4.67 -7.02 -3.90
N LEU A 98 4.73 -5.90 -4.62
CA LEU A 98 3.80 -5.57 -5.71
C LEU A 98 4.36 -5.89 -7.11
N TYR A 99 5.67 -6.16 -7.22
CA TYR A 99 6.34 -6.54 -8.46
C TYR A 99 6.88 -7.96 -8.29
N ASN A 100 6.13 -8.95 -8.78
CA ASN A 100 6.38 -10.38 -8.52
C ASN A 100 6.55 -11.18 -9.82
N VAL A 101 7.24 -12.32 -9.69
CA VAL A 101 7.18 -13.41 -10.66
C VAL A 101 6.44 -14.57 -10.00
N ASN A 102 5.32 -14.98 -10.58
CA ASN A 102 4.49 -16.05 -10.03
C ASN A 102 5.23 -17.39 -10.05
N GLY A 103 5.07 -18.19 -9.00
CA GLY A 103 5.67 -19.53 -8.88
C GLY A 103 7.04 -19.58 -8.21
N LEU A 104 7.65 -18.44 -7.86
CA LEU A 104 8.86 -18.44 -7.04
C LEU A 104 8.54 -18.95 -5.62
N LYS A 105 9.36 -19.88 -5.10
CA LYS A 105 9.24 -20.39 -3.73
C LYS A 105 9.30 -19.22 -2.74
N ALA A 106 8.30 -19.10 -1.88
CA ALA A 106 8.21 -18.06 -0.87
C ALA A 106 8.43 -18.64 0.53
N GLN A 107 9.49 -18.20 1.21
CA GLN A 107 9.75 -18.48 2.62
C GLN A 107 10.54 -17.33 3.24
N PRO A 108 10.34 -17.02 4.53
CA PRO A 108 10.92 -15.84 5.17
C PRO A 108 12.43 -15.95 5.42
N TRP A 109 12.94 -17.17 5.60
CA TRP A 109 14.35 -17.43 5.90
C TRP A 109 14.87 -18.52 4.96
N TRP A 110 16.10 -18.36 4.49
CA TRP A 110 16.79 -19.28 3.59
C TRP A 110 18.18 -19.59 4.12
N THR A 111 18.59 -20.85 4.03
CA THR A 111 19.98 -21.26 4.18
C THR A 111 20.74 -21.08 2.87
N ALA A 112 22.07 -20.94 2.94
CA ALA A 112 22.91 -20.86 1.75
C ALA A 112 22.77 -22.07 0.81
N LYS A 113 22.50 -23.25 1.38
CA LYS A 113 22.21 -24.46 0.61
C LYS A 113 20.90 -24.35 -0.17
N GLU A 114 19.85 -23.83 0.45
CA GLU A 114 18.55 -23.67 -0.23
C GLU A 114 18.60 -22.61 -1.33
N THR A 115 19.46 -21.59 -1.22
CA THR A 115 19.63 -20.59 -2.29
C THR A 115 20.47 -21.10 -3.47
N GLY A 116 21.21 -22.21 -3.29
CA GLY A 116 22.18 -22.72 -4.27
C GLY A 116 23.50 -21.93 -4.33
N ASN A 117 23.69 -20.92 -3.47
CA ASN A 117 24.88 -20.04 -3.47
C ASN A 117 25.85 -20.39 -2.33
N THR A 118 26.26 -21.66 -2.23
CA THR A 118 27.12 -22.13 -1.14
C THR A 118 28.53 -21.54 -1.16
N GLU A 119 29.02 -21.08 -2.31
CA GLU A 119 30.38 -20.54 -2.49
C GLU A 119 30.57 -19.13 -1.90
N LEU A 120 29.48 -18.43 -1.59
CA LEU A 120 29.52 -17.06 -1.04
C LEU A 120 29.58 -17.04 0.49
N VAL A 121 29.50 -18.20 1.14
CA VAL A 121 29.58 -18.33 2.60
C VAL A 121 30.95 -18.91 2.95
N LYS A 122 31.84 -18.06 3.46
CA LYS A 122 33.12 -18.45 4.06
C LYS A 122 32.95 -18.97 5.47
#